data_AF-A0A9P7N7A9-F1
#
_entry.id   AF-A0A9P7N7A9-F1
#
_cell.length_a   1.000
_cell.length_b   1.000
_cell.length_c   1.000
_cell.angle_alpha   90.00
_cell.angle_beta   90.00
_cell.angle_gamma   90.00
#
_symmetry.space_group_name_H-M   'P 1'
#
loop_
_entity.id
_entity.type
_entity.pdbx_description
1 polymer ?
#
loop_
_entity_poly.entity_id
_entity_poly.type
_entity_poly.pdbx_seq_one_letter_code
_entity_poly.pdbx_strand_id
1 'polypeptide(L)'
;MAHPSLGPVRESPLGNNVRDGQRGTSIAGSIAGSNMGSIMHCRSAHHLARVKPTCPDLRQIESVASRQTMATEQQRLPTRERRPSTGAPIVDITGGVGPAGISRPKHKRTLTGFGAGEIKTSIPEPQREAWKRNQASSFRDKDGFEREVVRHVETTLARSMFNCDEIAAYSATSLAFRDRLITDWNRTQQRQTYRDSKRVYYLSLEFLMGRALDNAMLNVGAKHIAKDGLNDLGFRIEDVIKQEHDAALGNGGLGRLAACFLDSLATLNFPAWGYGLRYRYGIFKQEIVDGYQVEVPDYWLDFNPWEFPRHDVTVD
;
A
#
# COMPACT_ATOMS: atom_id res chain seq x y z
N MET A 1 -22.76 27.52 -56.11
CA MET A 1 -22.32 28.80 -55.53
C MET A 1 -21.89 28.55 -54.09
N ALA A 2 -20.72 28.84 -53.55
CA ALA A 2 -19.38 29.18 -54.04
C ALA A 2 -18.42 28.79 -52.89
N HIS A 3 -17.24 28.27 -53.23
CA HIS A 3 -16.10 28.00 -52.33
C HIS A 3 -15.44 29.30 -51.83
N PRO A 4 -14.50 29.21 -50.87
CA PRO A 4 -13.07 29.35 -51.23
C PRO A 4 -12.19 28.31 -50.48
N SER A 5 -11.37 27.48 -51.13
CA SER A 5 -10.06 27.70 -51.80
C SER A 5 -8.85 27.45 -50.89
N LEU A 6 -8.18 26.32 -51.15
CA LEU A 6 -6.89 25.86 -50.63
C LEU A 6 -5.67 26.62 -51.20
N GLY A 7 -4.57 26.63 -50.44
CA GLY A 7 -3.19 26.68 -50.96
C GLY A 7 -2.16 27.22 -49.94
N PRO A 8 -0.84 26.92 -50.07
CA PRO A 8 -0.21 25.66 -50.47
C PRO A 8 0.86 25.15 -49.46
N VAL A 9 1.31 23.92 -49.71
CA VAL A 9 2.40 23.15 -49.08
C VAL A 9 3.79 23.75 -49.38
N ARG A 10 4.73 23.67 -48.42
CA ARG A 10 6.18 23.66 -48.67
C ARG A 10 6.89 22.63 -47.79
N GLU A 11 7.57 21.70 -48.45
CA GLU A 11 8.50 20.71 -47.91
C GLU A 11 9.95 21.24 -47.91
N SER A 12 10.72 20.80 -46.89
CA SER A 12 12.15 20.39 -46.91
C SER A 12 13.26 21.44 -47.16
N PRO A 13 14.56 21.21 -46.79
CA PRO A 13 15.20 19.91 -46.50
C PRO A 13 16.17 19.80 -45.30
N LEU A 14 16.39 18.52 -44.96
CA LEU A 14 17.61 17.83 -44.51
C LEU A 14 18.92 18.65 -44.33
N GLY A 15 19.57 18.42 -43.18
CA GLY A 15 20.98 18.71 -42.94
C GLY A 15 21.60 17.68 -42.00
N ASN A 16 22.22 16.64 -42.59
CA ASN A 16 23.11 15.70 -41.93
C ASN A 16 24.30 16.42 -41.28
N ASN A 17 24.75 15.95 -40.11
CA ASN A 17 26.19 15.75 -39.91
C ASN A 17 26.48 14.67 -38.86
N VAL A 18 27.21 13.67 -39.35
CA VAL A 18 27.88 12.58 -38.67
C VAL A 18 29.28 13.05 -38.24
N ARG A 19 29.74 12.60 -37.06
CA ARG A 19 31.12 12.14 -36.72
C ARG A 19 31.18 11.89 -35.21
N ASP A 20 31.23 10.64 -34.77
CA ASP A 20 32.43 9.80 -34.54
C ASP A 20 33.29 10.24 -33.35
N GLY A 21 33.52 9.32 -32.41
CA GLY A 21 34.47 9.52 -31.33
C GLY A 21 34.34 8.54 -30.16
N GLN A 22 34.91 7.35 -30.34
CA GLN A 22 35.14 6.30 -29.34
C GLN A 22 35.65 6.78 -27.96
N ARG A 23 35.22 6.09 -26.89
CA ARG A 23 36.10 5.40 -25.93
C ARG A 23 35.26 4.61 -24.92
N GLY A 24 35.55 3.32 -24.82
CA GLY A 24 35.03 2.46 -23.76
C GLY A 24 35.77 2.66 -22.45
N THR A 25 35.09 2.36 -21.35
CA THR A 25 35.68 1.82 -20.13
C THR A 25 34.64 0.97 -19.41
N SER A 26 35.01 -0.29 -19.20
CA SER A 26 34.40 -1.21 -18.24
C SER A 26 34.56 -0.63 -16.84
N ILE A 27 33.50 -0.57 -16.03
CA ILE A 27 33.61 -0.67 -14.57
C ILE A 27 32.40 -1.43 -14.02
N ALA A 28 32.72 -2.48 -13.26
CA ALA A 28 31.83 -3.29 -12.47
C ALA A 28 31.29 -2.54 -11.23
N GLY A 29 30.16 -3.00 -10.72
CA GLY A 29 29.82 -2.89 -9.30
C GLY A 29 28.97 -1.67 -8.91
N SER A 30 27.77 -1.96 -8.41
CA SER A 30 27.34 -1.66 -7.04
C SER A 30 25.82 -1.58 -7.00
N ILE A 31 25.19 -2.67 -6.56
CA ILE A 31 23.79 -2.63 -6.09
C ILE A 31 23.87 -2.04 -4.68
N ALA A 32 23.91 -0.71 -4.62
CA ALA A 32 23.83 0.03 -3.37
C ALA A 32 22.39 -0.03 -2.86
N GLY A 33 22.22 -0.60 -1.68
CA GLY A 33 20.96 -0.61 -0.94
C GLY A 33 20.55 0.80 -0.54
N SER A 34 19.34 1.19 -0.94
CA SER A 34 18.69 2.37 -0.39
C SER A 34 17.94 1.98 0.87
N ASN A 35 18.65 2.06 2.01
CA ASN A 35 18.04 2.27 3.31
C ASN A 35 17.44 3.68 3.31
N MET A 36 16.11 3.79 3.39
CA MET A 36 15.45 5.01 3.84
C MET A 36 14.51 4.64 4.98
N GLY A 37 15.11 4.52 6.17
CA GLY A 37 14.41 4.82 7.41
C GLY A 37 14.58 6.30 7.67
N SER A 38 13.50 7.06 7.55
CA SER A 38 13.39 8.43 8.07
C SER A 38 12.33 8.37 9.16
N ILE A 39 12.73 8.26 10.43
CA ILE A 39 12.82 9.38 11.38
C ILE A 39 11.61 10.30 11.25
N MET A 40 10.53 10.00 11.99
CA MET A 40 9.64 11.02 12.50
C MET A 40 9.80 11.10 14.02
N HIS A 41 10.47 12.17 14.45
CA HIS A 41 10.36 12.68 15.80
C HIS A 41 8.93 13.21 15.99
N CYS A 42 8.15 12.54 16.84
CA CYS A 42 6.88 13.06 17.31
C CYS A 42 7.15 14.24 18.26
N ARG A 43 7.09 15.48 17.74
CA ARG A 43 6.91 16.68 18.55
C ARG A 43 5.42 17.01 18.57
N SER A 44 4.70 16.43 19.52
CA SER A 44 3.40 16.97 19.93
C SER A 44 3.63 17.95 21.06
N ALA A 45 3.39 19.23 20.78
CA ALA A 45 3.31 20.28 21.77
C ALA A 45 1.89 20.28 22.35
N HIS A 46 1.73 19.87 23.61
CA HIS A 46 0.60 20.31 24.42
C HIS A 46 1.10 20.77 25.78
N HIS A 47 0.85 22.05 26.01
CA HIS A 47 1.04 22.80 27.22
C HIS A 47 -0.16 22.51 28.14
N LEU A 48 0.04 21.90 29.31
CA LEU A 48 -0.82 22.07 30.50
C LEU A 48 -0.23 21.34 31.73
N ALA A 49 -0.13 22.10 32.82
CA ALA A 49 -0.07 21.72 34.25
C ALA A 49 1.10 20.88 34.79
N ARG A 50 1.99 21.57 35.52
CA ARG A 50 2.94 21.02 36.51
C ARG A 50 2.20 20.28 37.63
N VAL A 51 2.52 19.01 37.84
CA VAL A 51 2.48 18.34 39.15
C VAL A 51 3.71 17.43 39.25
N LYS A 52 4.60 17.69 40.23
CA LYS A 52 5.76 16.84 40.54
C LYS A 52 5.33 15.65 41.40
N PRO A 53 5.70 14.40 41.08
CA PRO A 53 5.78 13.34 42.07
C PRO A 53 7.22 13.21 42.58
N THR A 54 7.36 13.21 43.91
CA THR A 54 8.59 12.93 44.65
C THR A 54 9.00 11.46 44.49
N CYS A 55 10.27 11.22 44.14
CA CYS A 55 10.87 9.89 43.99
C CYS A 55 11.32 9.36 45.36
N PRO A 56 11.07 8.08 45.72
CA PRO A 56 11.72 7.44 46.87
C PRO A 56 13.12 6.92 46.51
N ASP A 57 13.91 6.73 47.56
CA ASP A 57 15.36 6.57 47.62
C ASP A 57 15.90 5.24 47.03
N LEU A 58 16.98 5.32 46.26
CA LEU A 58 17.56 4.24 45.43
C LEU A 58 18.40 3.20 46.20
N ARG A 59 18.30 3.15 47.54
CA ARG A 59 19.14 2.27 48.39
C ARG A 59 18.43 1.06 49.00
N GLN A 60 17.17 0.80 48.66
CA GLN A 60 16.41 -0.36 49.17
C GLN A 60 16.17 -1.50 48.16
N ILE A 61 16.66 -1.40 46.92
CA ILE A 61 16.43 -2.44 45.88
C ILE A 61 17.58 -3.45 45.78
N GLU A 62 18.76 -3.16 46.36
CA GLU A 62 19.94 -4.03 46.24
C GLU A 62 19.99 -5.23 47.21
N SER A 63 19.07 -5.34 48.19
CA SER A 63 19.14 -6.43 49.18
C SER A 63 18.33 -7.70 48.83
N VAL A 64 17.59 -7.71 47.72
CA VAL A 64 16.78 -8.87 47.29
C VAL A 64 17.43 -9.65 46.13
N ALA A 65 18.43 -9.07 45.46
CA ALA A 65 19.11 -9.70 44.32
C ALA A 65 20.22 -10.71 44.70
N SER A 66 20.55 -10.87 45.99
CA SER A 66 21.72 -11.64 46.45
C SER A 66 21.41 -13.02 47.05
N ARG A 67 20.21 -13.56 46.84
CA ARG A 67 19.87 -14.94 47.24
C ARG A 67 19.06 -15.65 46.15
N GLN A 68 19.74 -16.09 45.10
CA GLN A 68 19.43 -17.31 44.33
C GLN A 68 20.38 -17.42 43.13
N THR A 69 21.66 -17.65 43.42
CA THR A 69 22.59 -18.28 42.49
C THR A 69 22.80 -19.70 42.98
N MET A 70 22.48 -20.68 42.13
CA MET A 70 22.82 -22.14 42.14
C MET A 70 21.57 -23.01 41.90
N ALA A 71 21.23 -23.22 40.62
CA ALA A 71 20.73 -24.50 40.09
C ALA A 71 20.71 -24.42 38.55
N THR A 72 21.56 -25.25 37.94
CA THR A 72 21.83 -25.34 36.52
C THR A 72 20.93 -26.41 35.91
N GLU A 73 20.04 -26.05 34.98
CA GLU A 73 19.66 -26.91 33.85
C GLU A 73 18.87 -26.08 32.82
N GLN A 74 19.52 -25.68 31.72
CA GLN A 74 18.83 -25.10 30.57
C GLN A 74 18.15 -26.24 29.79
N GLN A 75 16.88 -26.53 30.12
CA GLN A 75 16.02 -27.29 29.20
C GLN A 75 15.82 -26.46 27.92
N ARG A 76 16.58 -26.78 26.86
CA ARG A 76 16.26 -26.32 25.51
C ARG A 76 14.92 -26.93 25.12
N LEU A 77 13.89 -26.08 25.01
CA LEU A 77 12.64 -26.45 24.36
C LEU A 77 12.96 -26.95 22.94
N PRO A 78 12.38 -28.08 22.49
CA PRO A 78 12.67 -28.62 21.17
C PRO A 78 12.29 -27.62 20.09
N THR A 79 13.24 -27.30 19.20
CA THR A 79 12.99 -26.52 18.00
C THR A 79 12.01 -27.32 17.14
N ARG A 80 10.74 -26.88 17.08
CA ARG A 80 9.75 -27.48 16.18
C ARG A 80 10.22 -27.23 14.74
N GLU A 81 10.78 -28.26 14.11
CA GLU A 81 11.10 -28.21 12.69
C GLU A 81 9.82 -27.99 11.88
N ARG A 82 9.87 -27.03 10.95
CA ARG A 82 8.79 -26.81 9.99
C ARG A 82 8.67 -28.05 9.11
N ARG A 83 7.48 -28.64 9.05
CA ARG A 83 7.13 -29.49 7.92
C ARG A 83 7.04 -28.58 6.68
N PRO A 84 7.70 -28.93 5.56
CA PRO A 84 7.48 -28.24 4.30
C PRO A 84 5.98 -28.28 3.97
N SER A 85 5.43 -27.18 3.47
CA SER A 85 4.08 -27.20 2.91
C SER A 85 4.10 -28.10 1.68
N THR A 86 3.69 -29.36 1.83
CA THR A 86 3.39 -30.22 0.69
C THR A 86 2.15 -29.67 0.02
N GLY A 87 2.32 -28.97 -1.11
CA GLY A 87 1.22 -28.65 -1.99
C GLY A 87 0.50 -29.94 -2.40
N ALA A 88 -0.82 -29.87 -2.55
CA ALA A 88 -1.62 -30.97 -3.06
C ALA A 88 -1.03 -31.48 -4.40
N PRO A 89 -1.11 -32.79 -4.68
CA PRO A 89 -0.55 -33.36 -5.90
C PRO A 89 -1.15 -32.65 -7.13
N ILE A 90 -0.26 -32.09 -7.94
CA ILE A 90 -0.60 -31.55 -9.26
C ILE A 90 -1.06 -32.74 -10.10
N VAL A 91 -2.34 -32.78 -10.43
CA VAL A 91 -2.84 -33.61 -11.53
C VAL A 91 -2.13 -33.16 -12.81
N ASP A 92 -1.35 -34.06 -13.40
CA ASP A 92 -0.64 -33.86 -14.66
C ASP A 92 -1.64 -33.75 -15.82
N ILE A 93 -2.15 -32.55 -16.07
CA ILE A 93 -2.76 -32.23 -17.36
C ILE A 93 -1.61 -32.03 -18.34
N THR A 94 -1.32 -33.06 -19.11
CA THR A 94 -0.33 -33.06 -20.19
C THR A 94 -0.89 -32.35 -21.41
N GLY A 95 -0.29 -31.21 -21.79
CA GLY A 95 -0.45 -30.61 -23.12
C GLY A 95 -0.94 -29.16 -23.11
N GLY A 96 -0.14 -28.26 -23.69
CA GLY A 96 -0.59 -26.94 -24.12
C GLY A 96 -0.80 -26.96 -25.63
N VAL A 97 -2.01 -26.64 -26.10
CA VAL A 97 -2.29 -26.42 -27.52
C VAL A 97 -1.79 -25.02 -27.87
N GLY A 98 -0.63 -24.93 -28.50
CA GLY A 98 -0.02 -23.68 -28.95
C GLY A 98 1.01 -23.96 -30.06
N PRO A 99 1.34 -22.96 -30.89
CA PRO A 99 2.28 -23.13 -31.99
C PRO A 99 3.64 -23.62 -31.46
N ALA A 100 4.25 -24.58 -32.17
CA ALA A 100 5.55 -25.14 -31.81
C ALA A 100 6.61 -24.03 -31.69
N GLY A 101 7.34 -24.01 -30.57
CA GLY A 101 8.47 -23.09 -30.35
C GLY A 101 8.20 -21.90 -29.41
N ILE A 102 6.94 -21.62 -29.03
CA ILE A 102 6.63 -20.56 -28.05
C ILE A 102 6.30 -21.20 -26.71
N SER A 103 7.32 -21.35 -25.86
CA SER A 103 7.12 -21.59 -24.43
C SER A 103 6.43 -20.36 -23.82
N ARG A 104 5.10 -20.38 -23.72
CA ARG A 104 4.38 -19.41 -22.89
C ARG A 104 5.02 -19.40 -21.50
N PRO A 105 5.42 -18.23 -20.95
CA PRO A 105 5.87 -18.18 -19.58
C PRO A 105 4.77 -18.74 -18.69
N LYS A 106 4.98 -19.94 -18.14
CA LYS A 106 4.09 -20.49 -17.13
C LYS A 106 4.26 -19.61 -15.89
N HIS A 107 3.51 -18.53 -15.78
CA HIS A 107 3.32 -17.83 -14.51
C HIS A 107 2.66 -18.85 -13.57
N LYS A 108 3.47 -19.56 -12.76
CA LYS A 108 2.93 -20.33 -11.64
C LYS A 108 2.25 -19.33 -10.71
N ARG A 109 1.00 -19.59 -10.33
CA ARG A 109 0.27 -18.70 -9.43
C ARG A 109 0.86 -18.81 -8.03
N THR A 110 1.67 -17.83 -7.63
CA THR A 110 1.87 -17.52 -6.21
C THR A 110 1.41 -16.08 -5.98
N LEU A 111 0.35 -15.94 -5.18
CA LEU A 111 -0.54 -14.77 -5.21
C LEU A 111 0.03 -13.54 -4.48
N THR A 112 1.01 -13.76 -3.61
CA THR A 112 1.70 -12.75 -2.78
C THR A 112 3.21 -12.79 -2.97
N GLY A 113 3.68 -13.35 -4.09
CA GLY A 113 5.09 -13.37 -4.47
C GLY A 113 5.68 -14.76 -4.61
N PHE A 114 6.88 -14.84 -5.17
CA PHE A 114 7.60 -16.07 -5.49
C PHE A 114 8.71 -16.34 -4.49
N GLY A 115 8.88 -17.60 -4.08
CA GLY A 115 10.05 -18.02 -3.30
C GLY A 115 11.35 -17.96 -4.12
N ALA A 116 12.51 -17.99 -3.46
CA ALA A 116 13.81 -17.88 -4.12
C ALA A 116 14.05 -18.95 -5.22
N GLY A 117 13.53 -20.17 -5.01
CA GLY A 117 13.61 -21.26 -6.01
C GLY A 117 12.55 -21.20 -7.12
N GLU A 118 11.54 -20.32 -6.99
CA GLU A 118 10.42 -20.21 -7.92
C GLU A 118 10.53 -19.04 -8.89
N ILE A 119 11.36 -18.04 -8.56
CA ILE A 119 11.75 -16.96 -9.48
C ILE A 119 12.63 -17.59 -10.56
N LYS A 120 12.00 -18.31 -11.49
CA LYS A 120 12.68 -18.85 -12.65
C LYS A 120 13.06 -17.67 -13.54
N THR A 121 14.30 -17.68 -14.03
CA THR A 121 14.82 -16.83 -15.12
C THR A 121 14.16 -17.15 -16.47
N SER A 122 12.94 -17.71 -16.48
CA SER A 122 12.26 -18.25 -17.65
C SER A 122 11.59 -17.21 -18.53
N ILE A 123 11.52 -15.94 -18.11
CA ILE A 123 11.02 -14.84 -18.96
C ILE A 123 12.16 -14.37 -19.88
N PRO A 124 12.02 -14.49 -21.21
CA PRO A 124 12.99 -13.98 -22.19
C PRO A 124 13.29 -12.49 -21.98
N GLU A 125 14.53 -12.07 -22.23
CA GLU A 125 14.97 -10.70 -21.98
C GLU A 125 14.15 -9.63 -22.73
N PRO A 126 13.75 -9.79 -24.01
CA PRO A 126 12.93 -8.80 -24.70
C PRO A 126 11.58 -8.55 -24.01
N GLN A 127 10.99 -9.61 -23.44
CA GLN A 127 9.74 -9.50 -22.68
C GLN A 127 10.02 -8.80 -21.36
N ARG A 128 11.07 -9.17 -20.64
CA ARG A 128 11.44 -8.54 -19.37
C ARG A 128 11.71 -7.04 -19.52
N GLU A 129 12.39 -6.63 -20.58
CA GLU A 129 12.61 -5.22 -20.91
C GLU A 129 11.31 -4.49 -21.22
N ALA A 130 10.41 -5.10 -21.98
CA ALA A 130 9.10 -4.51 -22.26
C ALA A 130 8.28 -4.27 -20.97
N TRP A 131 8.31 -5.21 -20.03
CA TRP A 131 7.66 -5.06 -18.72
C TRP A 131 8.35 -4.00 -17.86
N LYS A 132 9.68 -3.97 -17.80
CA LYS A 132 10.44 -2.95 -17.06
C LYS A 132 10.15 -1.54 -17.58
N ARG A 133 10.05 -1.37 -18.91
CA ARG A 133 9.79 -0.07 -19.56
C ARG A 133 8.43 0.51 -19.20
N ASN A 134 7.41 -0.34 -19.09
CA ASN A 134 6.02 0.06 -18.84
C ASN A 134 5.60 -0.18 -17.38
N GLN A 135 6.55 -0.34 -16.48
CA GLN A 135 6.25 -0.53 -15.07
C GLN A 135 5.59 0.74 -14.52
N ALA A 136 4.48 0.56 -13.79
CA ALA A 136 3.80 1.67 -13.15
C ALA A 136 4.75 2.43 -12.22
N SER A 137 4.73 3.76 -12.32
CA SER A 137 5.53 4.66 -11.48
C SER A 137 4.61 5.50 -10.62
N SER A 138 4.85 5.50 -9.32
CA SER A 138 4.14 6.38 -8.39
C SER A 138 4.54 7.85 -8.62
N PHE A 139 3.59 8.77 -8.47
CA PHE A 139 3.86 10.21 -8.53
C PHE A 139 4.86 10.64 -7.44
N ARG A 140 5.71 11.62 -7.78
CA ARG A 140 6.77 12.15 -6.91
C ARG A 140 6.68 13.65 -6.70
N ASP A 141 5.97 14.33 -7.58
CA ASP A 141 5.79 15.76 -7.66
C ASP A 141 4.31 16.09 -7.87
N LYS A 142 4.02 17.39 -7.82
CA LYS A 142 2.67 17.94 -7.95
C LYS A 142 2.05 17.59 -9.30
N ASP A 143 2.76 17.86 -10.39
CA ASP A 143 2.29 17.60 -11.75
C ASP A 143 2.05 16.09 -12.02
N GLY A 144 2.85 15.21 -11.41
CA GLY A 144 2.60 13.77 -11.41
C GLY A 144 1.31 13.40 -10.69
N PHE A 145 1.08 13.98 -9.50
CA PHE A 145 -0.14 13.75 -8.73
C PHE A 145 -1.39 14.25 -9.48
N GLU A 146 -1.35 15.47 -10.02
CA GLU A 146 -2.46 16.03 -10.80
C GLU A 146 -2.85 15.14 -11.98
N ARG A 147 -1.85 14.64 -12.73
CA ARG A 147 -2.08 13.71 -13.85
C ARG A 147 -2.75 12.42 -13.40
N GLU A 148 -2.36 11.84 -12.27
CA GLU A 148 -2.98 10.63 -11.75
C GLU A 148 -4.43 10.88 -11.29
N VAL A 149 -4.69 12.01 -10.62
CA VAL A 149 -6.05 12.39 -10.22
C VAL A 149 -6.94 12.60 -11.44
N VAL A 150 -6.51 13.42 -12.41
CA VAL A 150 -7.26 13.67 -13.65
C VAL A 150 -7.48 12.36 -14.42
N ARG A 151 -6.46 11.50 -14.51
CA ARG A 151 -6.59 10.16 -15.12
C ARG A 151 -7.72 9.37 -14.47
N HIS A 152 -7.80 9.33 -13.14
CA HIS A 152 -8.88 8.60 -12.47
C HIS A 152 -10.25 9.25 -12.65
N VAL A 153 -10.34 10.59 -12.64
CA VAL A 153 -11.58 11.31 -12.96
C VAL A 153 -12.09 10.90 -14.35
N GLU A 154 -11.23 10.94 -15.36
CA GLU A 154 -11.60 10.67 -16.75
C GLU A 154 -11.84 9.18 -17.04
N THR A 155 -10.96 8.32 -16.54
CA THR A 155 -10.95 6.90 -16.95
C THR A 155 -11.68 5.98 -15.97
N THR A 156 -11.58 6.23 -14.67
CA THR A 156 -12.13 5.33 -13.65
C THR A 156 -13.53 5.75 -13.24
N LEU A 157 -13.75 7.06 -13.06
CA LEU A 157 -15.05 7.62 -12.68
C LEU A 157 -15.92 7.99 -13.88
N ALA A 158 -15.37 7.95 -15.10
CA ALA A 158 -16.03 8.35 -16.34
C ALA A 158 -16.64 9.76 -16.26
N ARG A 159 -15.89 10.69 -15.66
CA ARG A 159 -16.27 12.10 -15.50
C ARG A 159 -15.28 13.00 -16.26
N SER A 160 -15.54 14.30 -16.22
CA SER A 160 -14.75 15.34 -16.87
C SER A 160 -14.57 16.51 -15.90
N MET A 161 -13.78 17.51 -16.29
CA MET A 161 -13.64 18.74 -15.50
C MET A 161 -14.98 19.43 -15.19
N PHE A 162 -16.01 19.26 -16.03
CA PHE A 162 -17.28 19.95 -15.90
C PHE A 162 -18.24 19.31 -14.88
N ASN A 163 -18.01 18.05 -14.50
CA ASN A 163 -18.85 17.30 -13.57
C ASN A 163 -18.03 16.59 -12.48
N CYS A 164 -16.85 17.12 -12.17
CA CYS A 164 -16.03 16.70 -11.05
C CYS A 164 -16.50 17.43 -9.78
N ASP A 165 -17.26 16.74 -8.94
CA ASP A 165 -17.67 17.21 -7.61
C ASP A 165 -16.63 16.79 -6.56
N GLU A 166 -16.83 17.21 -5.31
CA GLU A 166 -15.92 16.87 -4.20
C GLU A 166 -15.83 15.35 -3.97
N ILE A 167 -16.93 14.61 -4.18
CA ILE A 167 -16.95 13.15 -4.05
C ILE A 167 -16.09 12.50 -5.13
N ALA A 168 -16.15 12.98 -6.37
CA ALA A 168 -15.30 12.51 -7.46
C ALA A 168 -13.83 12.89 -7.21
N ALA A 169 -13.55 14.09 -6.71
CA ALA A 169 -12.21 14.51 -6.32
C ALA A 169 -11.64 13.60 -5.21
N TYR A 170 -12.44 13.29 -4.19
CA TYR A 170 -12.10 12.32 -3.14
C TYR A 170 -11.81 10.93 -3.71
N SER A 171 -12.70 10.45 -4.57
CA SER A 171 -12.60 9.13 -5.17
C SER A 171 -11.33 9.00 -6.02
N ALA A 172 -11.08 9.97 -6.90
CA ALA A 172 -9.90 10.01 -7.75
C ALA A 172 -8.59 10.16 -6.95
N THR A 173 -8.59 11.01 -5.91
CA THR A 173 -7.44 11.18 -5.02
C THR A 173 -7.12 9.89 -4.28
N SER A 174 -8.15 9.23 -3.72
CA SER A 174 -7.98 7.97 -2.99
C SER A 174 -7.46 6.86 -3.90
N LEU A 175 -7.94 6.78 -5.14
CA LEU A 175 -7.44 5.84 -6.15
C LEU A 175 -5.98 6.12 -6.53
N ALA A 176 -5.59 7.39 -6.71
CA ALA A 176 -4.20 7.75 -7.00
C ALA A 176 -3.25 7.32 -5.85
N PHE A 177 -3.65 7.53 -4.59
CA PHE A 177 -2.89 7.05 -3.44
C PHE A 177 -2.89 5.53 -3.33
N ARG A 178 -4.02 4.87 -3.62
CA ARG A 178 -4.11 3.41 -3.64
C ARG A 178 -3.14 2.79 -4.66
N ASP A 179 -3.03 3.34 -5.87
CA ASP A 179 -2.11 2.82 -6.90
C ASP A 179 -0.65 2.82 -6.42
N ARG A 180 -0.26 3.88 -5.70
CA ARG A 180 1.04 3.95 -5.02
C ARG A 180 1.18 2.89 -3.94
N LEU A 181 0.19 2.76 -3.06
CA LEU A 181 0.20 1.76 -1.98
C LEU A 181 0.25 0.33 -2.50
N ILE A 182 -0.46 0.00 -3.59
CA ILE A 182 -0.45 -1.33 -4.21
C ILE A 182 0.95 -1.68 -4.73
N THR A 183 1.65 -0.71 -5.32
CA THR A 183 3.01 -0.91 -5.82
C THR A 183 3.98 -1.28 -4.69
N ASP A 184 3.91 -0.55 -3.57
CA ASP A 184 4.73 -0.83 -2.38
C ASP A 184 4.29 -2.10 -1.64
N TRP A 185 2.99 -2.40 -1.61
CA TRP A 185 2.44 -3.63 -1.07
C TRP A 185 2.98 -4.85 -1.82
N ASN A 186 2.93 -4.85 -3.16
CA ASN A 186 3.46 -5.92 -4.00
C ASN A 186 4.94 -6.18 -3.72
N ARG A 187 5.74 -5.11 -3.62
CA ARG A 187 7.17 -5.19 -3.29
C ARG A 187 7.40 -5.80 -1.91
N THR A 188 6.61 -5.38 -0.93
CA THR A 188 6.69 -5.86 0.45
C THR A 188 6.33 -7.35 0.53
N GLN A 189 5.23 -7.77 -0.09
CA GLN A 189 4.82 -9.18 -0.12
C GLN A 189 5.87 -10.06 -0.80
N GLN A 190 6.39 -9.64 -1.96
CA GLN A 190 7.46 -10.36 -2.65
C GLN A 190 8.71 -10.49 -1.78
N ARG A 191 9.11 -9.41 -1.07
CA ARG A 191 10.27 -9.44 -0.17
C ARG A 191 10.05 -10.38 1.02
N GLN A 192 8.86 -10.37 1.63
CA GLN A 192 8.52 -11.23 2.75
C GLN A 192 8.44 -12.70 2.33
N THR A 193 7.90 -12.99 1.14
CA THR A 193 7.83 -14.35 0.58
C THR A 193 9.21 -14.86 0.20
N TYR A 194 10.06 -14.03 -0.40
CA TYR A 194 11.44 -14.40 -0.73
C TYR A 194 12.28 -14.69 0.52
N ARG A 195 12.12 -13.89 1.59
CA ARG A 195 12.88 -14.07 2.85
C ARG A 195 12.34 -15.17 3.76
N ASP A 196 11.13 -15.68 3.50
CA ASP A 196 10.41 -16.66 4.31
C ASP A 196 10.51 -16.41 5.84
N SER A 197 10.35 -15.15 6.24
CA SER A 197 10.46 -14.76 7.65
C SER A 197 9.24 -15.21 8.47
N LYS A 198 9.41 -15.42 9.78
CA LYS A 198 8.29 -15.68 10.69
C LYS A 198 7.26 -14.56 10.58
N ARG A 199 6.00 -14.90 10.36
CA ARG A 199 4.88 -13.94 10.22
C ARG A 199 4.03 -13.88 11.47
N VAL A 200 3.44 -12.72 11.71
CA VAL A 200 2.44 -12.49 12.77
C VAL A 200 1.06 -12.37 12.13
N TYR A 201 0.08 -13.10 12.65
CA TYR A 201 -1.31 -12.99 12.23
C TYR A 201 -2.13 -12.50 13.41
N TYR A 202 -2.64 -11.28 13.30
CA TYR A 202 -3.48 -10.65 14.30
C TYR A 202 -4.94 -10.90 13.92
N LEU A 203 -5.62 -11.73 14.70
CA LEU A 203 -7.04 -12.06 14.49
C LEU A 203 -7.87 -11.16 15.38
N SER A 204 -8.78 -10.40 14.80
CA SER A 204 -9.74 -9.59 15.54
C SER A 204 -11.09 -9.57 14.83
N LEU A 205 -12.17 -9.58 15.61
CA LEU A 205 -13.51 -9.37 15.08
C LEU A 205 -13.79 -7.91 14.75
N GLU A 206 -12.98 -6.97 15.25
CA GLU A 206 -13.16 -5.54 15.06
C GLU A 206 -11.86 -4.84 14.69
N PHE A 207 -11.95 -3.87 13.77
CA PHE A 207 -10.90 -2.93 13.41
C PHE A 207 -11.51 -1.54 13.20
N LEU A 208 -11.26 -0.61 14.12
CA LEU A 208 -11.74 0.76 14.01
C LEU A 208 -10.73 1.62 13.24
N MET A 209 -10.70 1.44 11.93
CA MET A 209 -9.73 2.06 11.03
C MET A 209 -9.92 3.58 10.93
N GLY A 210 -11.18 4.04 10.91
CA GLY A 210 -11.55 5.43 10.62
C GLY A 210 -11.34 5.77 9.15
N ARG A 211 -11.08 7.05 8.86
CA ARG A 211 -10.78 7.57 7.52
C ARG A 211 -9.33 7.29 7.12
N ALA A 212 -9.13 6.77 5.92
CA ALA A 212 -7.82 6.29 5.47
C ALA A 212 -7.05 7.31 4.62
N LEU A 213 -7.71 8.24 3.94
CA LEU A 213 -7.07 9.16 3.00
C LEU A 213 -5.99 10.00 3.67
N ASP A 214 -6.31 10.67 4.78
CA ASP A 214 -5.34 11.53 5.46
C ASP A 214 -4.15 10.75 6.03
N ASN A 215 -4.41 9.55 6.55
CA ASN A 215 -3.37 8.65 7.05
C ASN A 215 -2.46 8.15 5.92
N ALA A 216 -3.04 7.79 4.77
CA ALA A 216 -2.29 7.37 3.58
C ALA A 216 -1.39 8.50 3.08
N MET A 217 -1.91 9.73 2.96
CA MET A 217 -1.13 10.90 2.54
C MET A 217 0.04 11.19 3.48
N LEU A 218 -0.19 11.07 4.79
CA LEU A 218 0.82 11.29 5.82
C LEU A 218 1.93 10.24 5.76
N ASN A 219 1.58 8.96 5.79
CA ASN A 219 2.54 7.85 5.84
C ASN A 219 3.34 7.70 4.54
N VAL A 220 2.77 8.11 3.41
CA VAL A 220 3.45 8.18 2.11
C VAL A 220 4.38 9.39 2.01
N GLY A 221 4.21 10.39 2.89
CA GLY A 221 4.98 11.64 2.89
C GLY A 221 4.59 12.62 1.78
N ALA A 222 3.40 12.48 1.19
CA ALA A 222 2.96 13.24 0.02
C ALA A 222 1.75 14.15 0.28
N LYS A 223 1.41 14.42 1.55
CA LYS A 223 0.30 15.30 1.92
C LYS A 223 0.43 16.73 1.36
N HIS A 224 1.65 17.29 1.34
CA HIS A 224 1.89 18.61 0.77
C HIS A 224 1.67 18.63 -0.74
N ILE A 225 2.20 17.62 -1.45
CA ILE A 225 2.00 17.42 -2.89
C ILE A 225 0.51 17.34 -3.23
N ALA A 226 -0.24 16.53 -2.47
CA ALA A 226 -1.67 16.36 -2.67
C ALA A 226 -2.44 17.66 -2.41
N LYS A 227 -2.07 18.41 -1.37
CA LYS A 227 -2.68 19.70 -1.04
C LYS A 227 -2.49 20.72 -2.16
N ASP A 228 -1.26 20.87 -2.64
CA ASP A 228 -0.93 21.85 -3.67
C ASP A 228 -1.56 21.47 -5.02
N GLY A 229 -1.51 20.18 -5.39
CA GLY A 229 -2.11 19.71 -6.64
C GLY A 229 -3.64 19.75 -6.64
N LEU A 230 -4.29 19.43 -5.51
CA LEU A 230 -5.75 19.59 -5.40
C LEU A 230 -6.15 21.06 -5.50
N ASN A 231 -5.38 21.96 -4.89
CA ASN A 231 -5.63 23.39 -4.95
C ASN A 231 -5.57 23.92 -6.39
N ASP A 232 -4.60 23.46 -7.19
CA ASP A 232 -4.49 23.82 -8.61
C ASP A 232 -5.62 23.24 -9.46
N LEU A 233 -6.14 22.07 -9.08
CA LEU A 233 -7.35 21.47 -9.66
C LEU A 233 -8.66 22.12 -9.17
N GLY A 234 -8.59 23.10 -8.26
CA GLY A 234 -9.74 23.84 -7.75
C GLY A 234 -10.43 23.24 -6.52
N PHE A 235 -9.80 22.27 -5.85
CA PHE A 235 -10.35 21.60 -4.67
C PHE A 235 -9.54 21.90 -3.41
N ARG A 236 -10.25 22.14 -2.30
CA ARG A 236 -9.63 22.23 -0.98
C ARG A 236 -9.47 20.85 -0.39
N ILE A 237 -8.25 20.51 0.05
CA ILE A 237 -7.94 19.21 0.62
C ILE A 237 -8.84 18.85 1.82
N GLU A 238 -9.21 19.83 2.65
CA GLU A 238 -10.06 19.58 3.81
C GLU A 238 -11.47 19.16 3.41
N ASP A 239 -11.99 19.70 2.31
CA ASP A 239 -13.33 19.38 1.82
C ASP A 239 -13.33 18.01 1.15
N VAL A 240 -12.26 17.68 0.42
CA VAL A 240 -12.02 16.33 -0.12
C VAL A 240 -11.93 15.26 0.98
N ILE A 241 -11.18 15.51 2.07
CA ILE A 241 -11.06 14.55 3.20
C ILE A 241 -12.40 14.34 3.93
N LYS A 242 -13.28 15.35 3.96
CA LYS A 242 -14.59 15.23 4.61
C LYS A 242 -15.56 14.32 3.86
N GLN A 243 -15.36 14.11 2.56
CA GLN A 243 -16.19 13.20 1.76
C GLN A 243 -15.95 11.73 2.11
N GLU A 244 -14.86 11.39 2.80
CA GLU A 244 -14.57 10.02 3.21
C GLU A 244 -15.47 9.58 4.37
N HIS A 245 -16.15 8.45 4.17
CA HIS A 245 -16.86 7.75 5.24
C HIS A 245 -15.89 6.91 6.08
N ASP A 246 -16.11 6.89 7.40
CA ASP A 246 -15.37 6.03 8.32
C ASP A 246 -15.66 4.55 8.00
N ALA A 247 -14.61 3.71 7.98
CA ALA A 247 -14.81 2.28 7.78
C ALA A 247 -15.48 1.63 9.00
N ALA A 248 -16.74 1.21 8.84
CA ALA A 248 -17.55 0.59 9.90
C ALA A 248 -17.17 -0.87 10.15
N LEU A 249 -15.90 -1.10 10.53
CA LEU A 249 -15.30 -2.42 10.75
C LEU A 249 -15.06 -2.73 12.24
N GLY A 250 -15.43 -1.81 13.13
CA GLY A 250 -15.36 -1.97 14.59
C GLY A 250 -16.17 -0.88 15.27
N ASN A 251 -16.31 -0.96 16.59
CA ASN A 251 -17.09 0.00 17.37
C ASN A 251 -16.26 0.62 18.50
N GLY A 252 -15.61 -0.24 19.30
CA GLY A 252 -15.02 0.19 20.57
C GLY A 252 -13.49 0.33 20.57
N GLY A 253 -12.96 0.49 21.78
CA GLY A 253 -11.52 0.58 22.04
C GLY A 253 -10.74 -0.67 21.63
N LEU A 254 -11.38 -1.85 21.62
CA LEU A 254 -10.76 -3.08 21.12
C LEU A 254 -10.40 -2.94 19.63
N GLY A 255 -11.35 -2.50 18.81
CA GLY A 255 -11.13 -2.26 17.38
C GLY A 255 -10.09 -1.16 17.13
N ARG A 256 -10.07 -0.10 17.96
CA ARG A 256 -9.08 0.97 17.83
C ARG A 256 -7.67 0.52 18.22
N LEU A 257 -7.55 -0.33 19.24
CA LEU A 257 -6.29 -0.95 19.61
C LEU A 257 -5.75 -1.83 18.47
N ALA A 258 -6.61 -2.66 17.87
CA ALA A 258 -6.27 -3.48 16.72
C ALA A 258 -5.75 -2.64 15.54
N ALA A 259 -6.44 -1.53 15.22
CA ALA A 259 -6.03 -0.61 14.15
C ALA A 259 -4.66 0.05 14.45
N CYS A 260 -4.45 0.55 15.68
CA CYS A 260 -3.16 1.14 16.08
C CYS A 260 -2.01 0.12 16.05
N PHE A 261 -2.30 -1.15 16.37
CA PHE A 261 -1.32 -2.23 16.27
C PHE A 261 -0.90 -2.48 14.83
N LEU A 262 -1.84 -2.51 13.87
CA LEU A 262 -1.49 -2.67 12.45
C LEU A 262 -0.58 -1.54 11.95
N ASP A 263 -0.88 -0.29 12.31
CA ASP A 263 -0.07 0.88 11.94
C ASP A 263 1.35 0.81 12.55
N SER A 264 1.46 0.43 13.83
CA SER A 264 2.74 0.24 14.51
C SER A 264 3.57 -0.90 13.90
N LEU A 265 2.92 -2.03 13.57
CA LEU A 265 3.57 -3.18 12.94
C LEU A 265 4.11 -2.84 11.55
N ALA A 266 3.35 -2.07 10.76
CA ALA A 266 3.80 -1.55 9.47
C ALA A 266 5.00 -0.61 9.63
N THR A 267 4.93 0.36 10.55
CA THR A 267 6.01 1.32 10.82
C THR A 267 7.31 0.66 11.27
N LEU A 268 7.22 -0.36 12.13
CA LEU A 268 8.36 -1.12 12.64
C LEU A 268 8.85 -2.21 11.67
N ASN A 269 8.28 -2.29 10.46
CA ASN A 269 8.62 -3.28 9.44
C ASN A 269 8.46 -4.75 9.89
N PHE A 270 7.49 -5.04 10.75
CA PHE A 270 7.16 -6.41 11.11
C PHE A 270 6.36 -7.08 9.98
N PRO A 271 6.69 -8.33 9.60
CA PRO A 271 5.88 -9.11 8.65
C PRO A 271 4.59 -9.58 9.34
N ALA A 272 3.59 -8.70 9.39
CA ALA A 272 2.33 -8.94 10.09
C ALA A 272 1.11 -8.65 9.21
N TRP A 273 0.03 -9.39 9.46
CA TRP A 273 -1.26 -9.25 8.79
C TRP A 273 -2.39 -9.22 9.82
N GLY A 274 -3.39 -8.38 9.59
CA GLY A 274 -4.66 -8.39 10.31
C GLY A 274 -5.71 -9.19 9.55
N TYR A 275 -6.44 -10.07 10.24
CA TYR A 275 -7.62 -10.75 9.71
C TYR A 275 -8.84 -10.37 10.54
N GLY A 276 -9.93 -10.08 9.85
CA GLY A 276 -11.23 -9.77 10.42
C GLY A 276 -12.36 -10.00 9.41
N LEU A 277 -13.54 -9.48 9.72
CA LEU A 277 -14.73 -9.59 8.87
C LEU A 277 -15.02 -8.26 8.18
N ARG A 278 -15.52 -8.32 6.94
CA ARG A 278 -15.97 -7.15 6.18
C ARG A 278 -17.46 -6.91 6.42
N TYR A 279 -17.79 -6.21 7.51
CA TYR A 279 -19.17 -5.91 7.85
C TYR A 279 -19.80 -4.94 6.85
N ARG A 280 -21.02 -5.27 6.39
CA ARG A 280 -21.72 -4.42 5.43
C ARG A 280 -22.28 -3.14 6.06
N TYR A 281 -22.79 -3.24 7.28
CA TYR A 281 -23.53 -2.15 7.93
C TYR A 281 -22.93 -1.69 9.27
N GLY A 282 -21.69 -2.12 9.57
CA GLY A 282 -21.07 -1.89 10.88
C GLY A 282 -21.92 -2.42 12.03
N ILE A 283 -21.98 -1.64 13.11
CA ILE A 283 -22.89 -1.91 14.23
C ILE A 283 -24.23 -1.19 14.04
N PHE A 284 -24.22 0.14 13.96
CA PHE A 284 -25.31 1.03 13.58
C PHE A 284 -24.75 2.46 13.48
N LYS A 285 -25.43 3.33 12.74
CA LYS A 285 -25.26 4.78 12.79
C LYS A 285 -26.29 5.34 13.76
N GLN A 286 -25.82 6.16 14.70
CA GLN A 286 -26.67 6.79 15.71
C GLN A 286 -27.28 8.07 15.16
N GLU A 287 -28.61 8.17 15.22
CA GLU A 287 -29.34 9.41 14.97
C GLU A 287 -30.12 9.81 16.23
N ILE A 288 -30.27 11.12 16.47
CA ILE A 288 -31.03 11.63 17.60
C ILE A 288 -32.32 12.24 17.07
N VAL A 289 -33.46 11.62 17.38
CA VAL A 289 -34.80 12.07 16.99
C VAL A 289 -35.60 12.32 18.25
N ASP A 290 -36.11 13.54 18.42
CA ASP A 290 -36.87 13.96 19.60
C ASP A 290 -36.18 13.67 20.96
N GLY A 291 -34.85 13.73 20.99
CA GLY A 291 -34.04 13.48 22.18
C GLY A 291 -33.75 12.00 22.47
N TYR A 292 -34.23 11.07 21.63
CA TYR A 292 -33.99 9.64 21.76
C TYR A 292 -33.01 9.14 20.69
N GLN A 293 -32.27 8.09 21.03
CA GLN A 293 -31.43 7.36 20.09
C GLN A 293 -32.30 6.54 19.13
N VAL A 294 -32.03 6.67 17.84
CA VAL A 294 -32.55 5.82 16.77
C VAL A 294 -31.36 5.18 16.07
N GLU A 295 -31.39 3.85 15.93
CA GLU A 295 -30.38 3.10 15.18
C GLU A 295 -30.78 2.98 13.72
N VAL A 296 -29.88 3.38 12.82
CA VAL A 296 -30.02 3.13 11.38
C VAL A 296 -28.80 2.36 10.85
N PRO A 297 -28.93 1.58 9.76
CA PRO A 297 -27.78 0.89 9.17
C PRO A 297 -26.72 1.91 8.68
N ASP A 298 -25.43 1.57 8.82
CA ASP A 298 -24.34 2.40 8.32
C ASP A 298 -23.95 1.98 6.89
N TYR A 299 -24.23 2.83 5.90
CA TYR A 299 -24.03 2.54 4.46
C TYR A 299 -22.63 2.95 3.96
N TRP A 300 -21.58 2.69 4.75
CA TRP A 300 -20.20 3.07 4.43
C TRP A 300 -19.60 2.39 3.17
N LEU A 301 -20.25 1.33 2.65
CA LEU A 301 -19.76 0.54 1.52
C LEU A 301 -20.31 0.96 0.15
N ASP A 302 -21.14 1.99 0.06
CA ASP A 302 -21.66 2.47 -1.22
C ASP A 302 -20.51 2.81 -2.19
N PHE A 303 -19.39 3.32 -1.65
CA PHE A 303 -18.12 3.44 -2.36
C PHE A 303 -16.93 3.32 -1.41
N ASN A 304 -16.04 2.33 -1.64
CA ASN A 304 -14.79 2.17 -0.90
C ASN A 304 -13.60 2.06 -1.88
N PRO A 305 -12.78 3.12 -2.04
CA PRO A 305 -11.68 3.11 -2.99
C PRO A 305 -10.49 2.27 -2.52
N TRP A 306 -10.38 1.94 -1.22
CA TRP A 306 -9.18 1.36 -0.63
C TRP A 306 -9.06 -0.15 -0.79
N GLU A 307 -10.18 -0.86 -0.87
CA GLU A 307 -10.19 -2.30 -1.03
C GLU A 307 -10.03 -2.73 -2.49
N PHE A 308 -9.48 -3.93 -2.69
CA PHE A 308 -9.50 -4.62 -3.96
C PHE A 308 -9.88 -6.09 -3.74
N PRO A 309 -10.96 -6.58 -4.38
CA PRO A 309 -11.42 -7.94 -4.15
C PRO A 309 -10.40 -8.95 -4.67
N ARG A 310 -10.16 -10.00 -3.89
CA ARG A 310 -9.33 -11.16 -4.27
C ARG A 310 -10.23 -12.36 -4.49
N HIS A 311 -10.92 -12.40 -5.63
CA HIS A 311 -11.77 -13.53 -6.02
C HIS A 311 -11.00 -14.85 -6.18
N ASP A 312 -9.68 -14.77 -6.30
CA ASP A 312 -8.74 -15.88 -6.33
C ASP A 312 -8.45 -16.49 -4.94
N VAL A 313 -8.89 -15.85 -3.85
CA VAL A 313 -8.69 -16.30 -2.47
C VAL A 313 -10.05 -16.62 -1.85
N THR A 314 -10.49 -17.87 -1.98
CA THR A 314 -11.70 -18.41 -1.36
C THR A 314 -11.33 -19.60 -0.49
N VAL A 315 -12.04 -19.77 0.63
CA VAL A 315 -11.89 -20.90 1.55
C VAL A 315 -13.25 -21.59 1.60
N ASP A 316 -13.27 -22.89 1.32
CA ASP A 316 -14.46 -23.74 1.32
C ASP A 316 -14.85 -24.21 2.72
#